data_AF-A0A3C0VHU1-F1
#
_entry.id   AF-A0A3C0VHU1-F1
#
_cell.length_a   1.000
_cell.length_b   1.000
_cell.length_c   1.000
_cell.angle_alpha   90.00
_cell.angle_beta   90.00
_cell.angle_gamma   90.00
#
_symmetry.space_group_name_H-M   'P 1'
#
loop_
_entity.id
_entity.type
_entity.pdbx_description
1 polymer ?
#
loop_
_entity_poly.entity_id
_entity_poly.type
_entity_poly.pdbx_seq_one_letter_code
_entity_poly.pdbx_strand_id
1 'polypeptide(L)'
;MLQRACIVVVAASLCGGLRGADAAVVKSYKALRFVPPAASTWAVMDRDGANRPVTPYLSSLAAGEQATGIIASPPFTIAADAIAFTICGHDGQGGGQQKNCIALVDAKTGETLQRTFAPGND
;
A
#
# COMPACT_ATOMS: atom_id res chain seq x y z
N MET A 1 -39.16 62.95 -3.82
CA MET A 1 -37.92 63.03 -4.63
C MET A 1 -36.73 63.18 -3.69
N LEU A 2 -35.86 62.18 -3.57
CA LEU A 2 -34.46 62.27 -3.97
C LEU A 2 -33.75 60.99 -3.50
N GLN A 3 -33.49 60.16 -4.49
CA GLN A 3 -32.64 58.99 -4.47
C GLN A 3 -31.21 59.42 -4.10
N ARG A 4 -30.61 58.79 -3.10
CA ARG A 4 -29.17 58.86 -2.85
C ARG A 4 -28.63 57.44 -2.76
N ALA A 5 -28.09 57.00 -3.89
CA ALA A 5 -27.19 55.88 -3.96
C ALA A 5 -25.90 56.23 -3.21
N CYS A 6 -25.37 55.31 -2.41
CA CYS A 6 -23.96 55.31 -2.02
C CYS A 6 -23.47 53.88 -1.77
N ILE A 7 -22.67 53.43 -2.73
CA ILE A 7 -21.41 52.69 -2.60
C ILE A 7 -21.47 51.35 -1.84
N VAL A 8 -21.44 50.29 -2.65
CA VAL A 8 -21.01 48.94 -2.30
C VAL A 8 -19.55 48.98 -1.83
N VAL A 9 -19.28 48.46 -0.63
CA VAL A 9 -17.96 47.94 -0.26
C VAL A 9 -18.14 46.47 0.08
N VAL A 10 -17.78 45.61 -0.87
CA VAL A 10 -17.60 44.18 -0.62
C VAL A 10 -16.30 44.02 0.15
N ALA A 11 -16.38 43.74 1.45
CA ALA A 11 -15.28 43.16 2.19
C ALA A 11 -15.39 41.63 2.06
N ALA A 12 -14.74 41.08 1.02
CA ALA A 12 -14.50 39.65 0.91
C ALA A 12 -13.48 39.25 2.00
N SER A 13 -13.97 38.74 3.13
CA SER A 13 -13.09 38.09 4.10
C SER A 13 -12.75 36.69 3.58
N LEU A 14 -11.70 36.63 2.75
CA LEU A 14 -10.95 35.41 2.46
C LEU A 14 -10.20 34.99 3.73
N CYS A 15 -10.90 34.29 4.63
CA CYS A 15 -10.24 33.32 5.51
C CYS A 15 -10.49 31.94 4.92
N GLY A 16 -9.68 31.60 3.92
CA GLY A 16 -9.37 30.20 3.64
C GLY A 16 -8.62 29.63 4.83
N GLY A 17 -8.87 28.37 5.16
CA GLY A 17 -8.11 27.68 6.19
C GLY A 17 -8.76 26.43 6.73
N LEU A 18 -8.68 25.37 5.91
CA LEU A 18 -8.62 23.98 6.38
C LEU A 18 -9.87 23.47 7.11
N ARG A 19 -10.83 22.98 6.31
CA ARG A 19 -11.67 21.85 6.74
C ARG A 19 -10.75 20.79 7.33
N GLY A 20 -11.09 20.38 8.55
CA GLY A 20 -10.29 19.53 9.41
C GLY A 20 -9.57 18.42 8.65
N ALA A 21 -8.30 18.25 8.98
CA ALA A 21 -7.58 17.03 8.71
C ALA A 21 -8.51 15.87 9.06
N ASP A 22 -8.83 15.06 8.05
CA ASP A 22 -9.39 13.73 8.25
C ASP A 22 -8.58 13.11 9.39
N ALA A 23 -9.25 12.79 10.50
CA ALA A 23 -8.60 12.19 11.66
C ALA A 23 -7.91 10.94 11.14
N ALA A 24 -6.58 10.99 11.04
CA ALA A 24 -5.79 9.91 10.52
C ALA A 24 -6.10 8.68 11.36
N VAL A 25 -6.84 7.73 10.78
CA VAL A 25 -7.10 6.45 11.41
C VAL A 25 -5.72 5.88 11.74
N VAL A 26 -5.39 5.82 13.03
CA VAL A 26 -4.14 5.23 13.49
C VAL A 26 -4.26 3.74 13.23
N LYS A 27 -3.84 3.31 12.04
CA LYS A 27 -3.71 1.91 11.69
C LYS A 27 -2.64 1.33 12.61
N SER A 28 -3.06 0.53 13.58
CA SER A 28 -2.15 -0.21 14.43
C SER A 28 -1.61 -1.39 13.64
N TYR A 29 -0.42 -1.24 13.08
CA TYR A 29 0.27 -2.33 12.40
C TYR A 29 0.99 -3.20 13.42
N LYS A 30 0.65 -4.48 13.49
CA LYS A 30 1.45 -5.47 14.22
C LYS A 30 2.34 -6.20 13.22
N ALA A 31 3.59 -5.81 13.14
CA ALA A 31 4.59 -6.61 12.44
C ALA A 31 5.08 -7.72 13.36
N LEU A 32 5.18 -8.95 12.85
CA LEU A 32 5.98 -9.98 13.51
C LEU A 32 7.44 -9.57 13.39
N ARG A 33 8.18 -9.62 14.50
CA ARG A 33 9.62 -9.32 14.49
C ARG A 33 10.31 -10.40 13.66
N PHE A 34 10.74 -10.05 12.46
CA PHE A 34 11.51 -10.90 11.58
C PHE A 34 12.95 -10.39 11.53
N VAL A 35 13.93 -11.29 11.71
CA VAL A 35 15.35 -10.96 11.55
C VAL A 35 15.73 -11.33 10.12
N PRO A 36 15.91 -10.35 9.22
CA PRO A 36 16.28 -10.66 7.85
C PRO A 36 17.71 -11.23 7.80
N PRO A 37 17.98 -12.25 6.95
CA PRO A 37 19.35 -12.67 6.67
C PRO A 37 20.15 -11.52 6.01
N ALA A 38 21.48 -11.53 6.17
CA ALA A 38 22.39 -10.44 5.78
C ALA A 38 22.38 -10.08 4.28
N ALA A 39 21.82 -10.94 3.42
CA ALA A 39 21.45 -10.63 2.05
C ALA A 39 19.94 -10.83 1.93
N SER A 40 19.16 -9.77 2.11
CA SER A 40 17.72 -9.83 1.95
C SER A 40 17.32 -9.31 0.58
N THR A 41 16.74 -10.18 -0.25
CA THR A 41 16.08 -9.78 -1.50
C THR A 41 15.06 -8.67 -1.26
N TRP A 42 14.44 -8.65 -0.09
CA TRP A 42 13.30 -7.80 0.23
C TRP A 42 13.67 -6.65 1.15
N ALA A 43 13.08 -5.48 0.90
CA ALA A 43 13.09 -4.37 1.84
C ALA A 43 11.75 -3.64 1.83
N VAL A 44 11.49 -2.85 2.88
CA VAL A 44 10.39 -1.88 2.85
C VAL A 44 10.85 -0.69 2.03
N MET A 45 10.11 -0.38 0.97
CA MET A 45 10.36 0.76 0.10
C MET A 45 9.23 1.79 0.28
N ASP A 46 9.58 3.07 0.22
CA ASP A 46 8.65 4.21 0.19
C ASP A 46 8.57 4.86 -1.20
N ARG A 47 9.24 4.25 -2.19
CA ARG A 47 9.23 4.63 -3.60
C ARG A 47 9.12 3.41 -4.50
N ASP A 48 8.52 3.60 -5.67
CA ASP A 48 8.39 2.55 -6.70
C ASP A 48 9.55 2.54 -7.70
N GLY A 49 9.50 1.67 -8.72
CA GLY A 49 10.53 1.55 -9.75
C GLY A 49 10.67 2.78 -10.67
N ALA A 50 9.68 3.67 -10.68
CA ALA A 50 9.75 4.97 -11.34
C ALA A 50 10.20 6.09 -10.37
N ASN A 51 10.63 5.72 -9.15
CA ASN A 51 11.08 6.63 -8.09
C ASN A 51 9.99 7.61 -7.58
N ARG A 52 8.71 7.29 -7.82
CA ARG A 52 7.56 8.07 -7.33
C ARG A 52 7.30 7.71 -5.85
N PRO A 53 6.87 8.66 -5.01
CA PRO A 53 6.53 8.36 -3.61
C PRO A 53 5.27 7.49 -3.53
N VAL A 54 5.30 6.45 -2.70
CA VAL A 54 4.17 5.53 -2.50
C VAL A 54 3.98 5.20 -1.02
N THR A 55 2.84 4.58 -0.68
CA THR A 55 2.66 4.03 0.68
C THR A 55 3.70 2.93 0.91
N PRO A 56 4.42 2.91 2.06
CA PRO A 56 5.46 1.93 2.28
C PRO A 56 4.97 0.50 2.10
N TYR A 57 5.72 -0.28 1.32
CA TYR A 57 5.38 -1.66 0.97
C TYR A 57 6.63 -2.52 0.89
N LEU A 58 6.46 -3.83 1.04
CA LEU A 58 7.55 -4.79 0.95
C LEU A 58 7.82 -5.10 -0.52
N SER A 59 9.06 -4.94 -0.98
CA SER A 59 9.44 -5.10 -2.37
C SER A 59 10.80 -5.77 -2.51
N SER A 60 10.95 -6.63 -3.53
CA SER A 60 12.24 -7.19 -3.90
C SER A 60 13.12 -6.23 -4.71
N LEU A 61 12.52 -5.16 -5.26
CA LEU A 61 13.21 -4.18 -6.09
C LEU A 61 14.36 -3.45 -5.37
N ALA A 62 14.33 -3.41 -4.03
CA ALA A 62 15.42 -2.86 -3.23
C ALA A 62 16.76 -3.58 -3.47
N ALA A 63 16.73 -4.84 -3.91
CA ALA A 63 17.91 -5.61 -4.31
C ALA A 63 18.14 -5.65 -5.85
N GLY A 64 17.39 -4.84 -6.61
CA GLY A 64 17.45 -4.72 -8.07
C GLY A 64 16.40 -5.54 -8.83
N GLU A 65 16.23 -5.24 -10.12
CA GLU A 65 15.20 -5.84 -11.00
C GLU A 65 15.28 -7.36 -11.13
N GLN A 66 16.47 -7.94 -10.96
CA GLN A 66 16.67 -9.39 -11.04
C GLN A 66 16.39 -10.11 -9.71
N ALA A 67 16.18 -9.36 -8.63
CA ALA A 67 15.99 -9.92 -7.32
C ALA A 67 14.56 -10.47 -7.18
N THR A 68 14.47 -11.77 -6.96
CA THR A 68 13.21 -12.50 -6.70
C THR A 68 13.37 -13.38 -5.48
N GLY A 69 12.26 -13.77 -4.85
CA GLY A 69 12.29 -14.64 -3.68
C GLY A 69 10.90 -14.94 -3.14
N ILE A 70 10.86 -15.49 -1.94
CA ILE A 70 9.63 -15.79 -1.21
C ILE A 70 9.78 -15.24 0.21
N ILE A 71 8.73 -14.60 0.72
CA ILE A 71 8.55 -14.33 2.15
C ILE A 71 7.30 -15.03 2.60
N ALA A 72 7.42 -15.77 3.70
CA ALA A 72 6.31 -16.42 4.38
C ALA A 72 6.22 -15.87 5.81
N SER A 73 5.00 -15.61 6.27
CA SER A 73 4.77 -15.38 7.69
C SER A 73 4.97 -16.68 8.48
N PRO A 74 5.32 -16.62 9.77
CA PRO A 74 5.04 -17.71 10.69
C PRO A 74 3.56 -18.13 10.62
N PRO A 75 3.21 -19.37 10.99
CA PRO A 75 1.82 -19.77 11.18
C PRO A 75 1.10 -18.84 12.14
N PHE A 76 -0.15 -18.48 11.83
CA PHE A 76 -0.98 -17.62 12.67
C PHE A 76 -2.43 -18.09 12.66
N THR A 77 -3.14 -17.77 13.74
CA THR A 77 -4.59 -17.99 13.82
C THR A 77 -5.32 -16.77 13.28
N ILE A 78 -6.26 -17.00 12.37
CA ILE A 78 -7.16 -15.96 11.88
C ILE A 78 -8.16 -15.64 13.00
N ALA A 79 -8.02 -14.47 13.62
CA ALA A 79 -8.85 -14.03 14.73
C ALA A 79 -9.99 -13.07 14.32
N ALA A 80 -10.11 -12.77 13.02
CA ALA A 80 -11.09 -11.85 12.46
C ALA A 80 -11.78 -12.50 11.25
N ASP A 81 -12.97 -12.01 10.90
CA ASP A 81 -13.77 -12.59 9.80
C ASP A 81 -13.16 -12.35 8.41
N ALA A 82 -12.21 -11.41 8.29
CA ALA A 82 -11.58 -11.05 7.03
C ALA A 82 -10.08 -10.78 7.16
N ILE A 83 -9.34 -11.19 6.13
CA ILE A 83 -7.94 -10.81 5.89
C ILE A 83 -7.87 -10.17 4.52
N ALA A 84 -7.21 -9.00 4.44
CA ALA A 84 -6.97 -8.29 3.20
C ALA A 84 -5.47 -8.24 2.91
N PHE A 85 -5.12 -8.52 1.66
CA PHE A 85 -3.77 -8.36 1.14
C PHE A 85 -3.78 -7.31 0.02
N THR A 86 -2.69 -6.56 -0.11
CA THR A 86 -2.46 -5.65 -1.22
C THR A 86 -1.21 -6.10 -1.95
N ILE A 87 -1.31 -6.24 -3.27
CA ILE A 87 -0.21 -6.62 -4.15
C ILE A 87 -0.15 -5.64 -5.33
N CYS A 88 1.06 -5.24 -5.68
CA CYS A 88 1.41 -4.59 -6.93
C CYS A 88 2.51 -5.40 -7.61
N GLY A 89 2.88 -5.01 -8.83
CA GLY A 89 4.00 -5.60 -9.54
C GLY A 89 3.62 -6.19 -10.88
N HIS A 90 4.66 -6.53 -11.63
CA HIS A 90 4.62 -7.24 -12.89
C HIS A 90 4.39 -8.75 -12.70
N ASP A 91 3.62 -9.38 -13.59
CA ASP A 91 3.49 -10.86 -13.70
C ASP A 91 3.79 -11.33 -15.14
N GLY A 92 4.83 -10.76 -15.73
CA GLY A 92 5.23 -11.01 -17.12
C GLY A 92 4.60 -10.07 -18.13
N GLN A 93 5.18 -10.04 -19.33
CA GLN A 93 4.70 -9.20 -20.43
C GLN A 93 3.26 -9.61 -20.79
N GLY A 94 2.29 -8.72 -20.54
CA GLY A 94 0.87 -9.02 -20.73
C GLY A 94 0.21 -9.82 -19.61
N GLY A 95 0.94 -10.07 -18.51
CA GLY A 95 0.49 -10.82 -17.34
C GLY A 95 0.48 -12.36 -17.54
N GLY A 96 0.10 -13.08 -16.48
CA GLY A 96 -0.20 -14.51 -16.54
C GLY A 96 0.99 -15.45 -16.46
N GLN A 97 2.19 -14.98 -16.11
CA GLN A 97 3.30 -15.88 -15.77
C GLN A 97 3.07 -16.65 -14.47
N GLN A 98 2.16 -16.16 -13.61
CA GLN A 98 1.81 -16.77 -12.33
C GLN A 98 3.00 -16.92 -11.38
N LYS A 99 3.96 -15.99 -11.46
CA LYS A 99 5.21 -16.02 -10.67
C LYS A 99 5.27 -14.95 -9.59
N ASN A 100 4.45 -13.91 -9.71
CA ASN A 100 4.31 -12.89 -8.68
C ASN A 100 2.90 -12.99 -8.05
N CYS A 101 2.82 -13.43 -6.80
CA CYS A 101 1.54 -13.63 -6.13
C CYS A 101 1.63 -13.53 -4.60
N ILE A 102 0.48 -13.31 -3.99
CA ILE A 102 0.25 -13.59 -2.57
C ILE A 102 -0.63 -14.84 -2.47
N ALA A 103 -0.31 -15.72 -1.53
CA ALA A 103 -1.11 -16.90 -1.23
C ALA A 103 -1.40 -16.99 0.28
N LEU A 104 -2.65 -17.31 0.63
CA LEU A 104 -3.02 -17.77 1.96
C LEU A 104 -2.96 -19.29 1.96
N VAL A 105 -2.20 -19.87 2.88
CA VAL A 105 -1.92 -21.30 2.93
C VAL A 105 -2.32 -21.84 4.30
N ASP A 106 -3.03 -22.96 4.33
CA ASP A 106 -3.30 -23.71 5.55
C ASP A 106 -1.97 -24.25 6.11
N ALA A 107 -1.61 -23.81 7.30
CA ALA A 107 -0.32 -24.13 7.90
C ALA A 107 -0.17 -25.61 8.30
N LYS A 108 -1.27 -26.36 8.44
CA LYS A 108 -1.27 -27.78 8.83
C LYS A 108 -1.19 -28.68 7.60
N THR A 109 -1.96 -28.39 6.56
CA THR A 109 -2.08 -29.24 5.37
C THR A 109 -1.18 -28.80 4.22
N GLY A 110 -0.75 -27.54 4.21
CA GLY A 110 -0.04 -26.93 3.08
C GLY A 110 -0.96 -26.55 1.91
N GLU A 111 -2.28 -26.68 2.07
CA GLU A 111 -3.25 -26.33 1.04
C GLU A 111 -3.29 -24.83 0.80
N THR A 112 -3.29 -24.41 -0.47
CA THR A 112 -3.54 -22.99 -0.81
C THR A 112 -5.03 -22.70 -0.70
N LEU A 113 -5.41 -21.95 0.34
CA LEU A 113 -6.79 -21.53 0.57
C LEU A 113 -7.21 -20.38 -0.36
N GLN A 114 -6.28 -19.48 -0.68
CA GLN A 114 -6.49 -18.39 -1.62
C GLN A 114 -5.18 -17.99 -2.30
N ARG A 115 -5.25 -17.53 -3.54
CA ARG A 115 -4.10 -16.98 -4.27
C ARG A 115 -4.51 -15.82 -5.17
N THR A 116 -3.68 -14.79 -5.22
CA THR A 116 -3.90 -13.63 -6.10
C THR A 116 -2.58 -13.25 -6.76
N PHE A 117 -2.58 -13.19 -8.09
CA PHE A 117 -1.43 -12.79 -8.89
C PHE A 117 -1.31 -11.28 -8.99
N ALA A 118 -0.10 -10.80 -9.23
CA ALA A 118 0.14 -9.36 -9.38
C ALA A 118 -0.64 -8.80 -10.58
N PRO A 119 -1.17 -7.57 -10.47
CA PRO A 119 -2.08 -7.00 -11.46
C PRO A 119 -1.37 -6.53 -12.75
N GLY A 120 -0.04 -6.61 -12.84
CA GLY A 120 0.72 -6.03 -13.95
C GLY A 120 0.84 -4.52 -13.86
N ASN A 121 0.74 -3.96 -12.65
CA ASN A 121 0.86 -2.53 -12.38
C ASN A 121 1.76 -2.32 -11.17
N ASP A 122 2.81 -1.52 -11.36
CA ASP A 122 3.85 -1.21 -10.38
C ASP A 122 3.52 0.05 -9.57
#